data_AF-A0A060VXL3-F1
#
_entry.id   AF-A0A060VXL3-F1
#
_cell.length_a   1.000
_cell.length_b   1.000
_cell.length_c   1.000
_cell.angle_alpha   90.00
_cell.angle_beta   90.00
_cell.angle_gamma   90.00
#
_symmetry.space_group_name_H-M   'P 1'
#
loop_
_entity.id
_entity.type
_entity.pdbx_description
1 polymer ?
#
loop_
_entity_poly.entity_id
_entity_poly.type
_entity_poly.pdbx_seq_one_letter_code
_entity_poly.pdbx_strand_id
1 'polypeptide(L)'
;MFKRVLVSLLTAGRDESNTVNETQAVQDAKDIYEAGEACWGTDEVKFLTVLCVRNRNHLLRVFEEYQKISGRDIEDSIKREMSGSLEDVFLAIVKCLRNKPAFFAERLYKSMKGLGTTDSVLIRIMVARAEIDMLDIKTEFSKAYGKTLHSFINGDSSGDYRKILLELCGE
;
A
#
# COMPACT_ATOMS: atom_id res chain seq x y z
N MET A 1 -5.38 4.23 -17.91
CA MET A 1 -6.07 4.19 -16.59
C MET A 1 -5.31 4.88 -15.46
N PHE A 2 -4.00 4.66 -15.26
CA PHE A 2 -3.20 5.19 -14.13
C PHE A 2 -3.46 6.67 -13.76
N LYS A 3 -3.45 7.58 -14.75
CA LYS A 3 -3.78 9.01 -14.54
C LYS A 3 -5.15 9.23 -13.87
N ARG A 4 -6.18 8.44 -14.23
CA ARG A 4 -7.53 8.56 -13.66
C ARG A 4 -7.54 8.16 -12.18
N VAL A 5 -6.78 7.12 -11.81
CA VAL A 5 -6.62 6.74 -10.39
C VAL A 5 -5.99 7.89 -9.61
N LEU A 6 -4.89 8.46 -10.11
CA LEU A 6 -4.25 9.60 -9.45
C LEU A 6 -5.17 10.82 -9.32
N VAL A 7 -5.92 11.17 -10.38
CA VAL A 7 -6.91 12.24 -10.33
C VAL A 7 -7.98 11.94 -9.27
N SER A 8 -8.49 10.70 -9.21
CA SER A 8 -9.48 10.30 -8.21
C SER A 8 -8.96 10.36 -6.77
N LEU A 9 -7.67 10.10 -6.55
CA LEU A 9 -7.06 10.26 -5.23
C LEU A 9 -6.87 11.74 -4.87
N LEU A 10 -6.49 12.57 -5.86
CA LEU A 10 -6.30 14.01 -5.69
C LEU A 10 -7.61 14.77 -5.41
N THR A 11 -8.75 14.27 -5.88
CA THR A 11 -10.05 14.89 -5.56
C THR A 11 -10.46 14.69 -4.10
N ALA A 12 -9.76 13.84 -3.34
CA ALA A 12 -10.03 13.54 -1.94
C ALA A 12 -11.50 13.14 -1.66
N GLY A 13 -12.18 12.54 -2.65
CA GLY A 13 -13.61 12.19 -2.58
C GLY A 13 -13.90 10.85 -1.91
N ARG A 14 -12.97 10.32 -1.09
CA ARG A 14 -13.19 9.07 -0.37
C ARG A 14 -14.18 9.32 0.75
N ASP A 15 -15.13 8.41 0.95
CA ASP A 15 -16.00 8.40 2.13
C ASP A 15 -15.15 8.35 3.41
N GLU A 16 -15.30 9.36 4.27
CA GLU A 16 -14.59 9.50 5.55
C GLU A 16 -15.37 8.90 6.73
N SER A 17 -16.56 8.36 6.49
CA SER A 17 -17.31 7.65 7.53
C SER A 17 -16.62 6.36 7.94
N ASN A 18 -16.98 5.84 9.11
CA ASN A 18 -16.53 4.53 9.58
C ASN A 18 -17.58 3.42 9.33
N THR A 19 -18.62 3.72 8.55
CA THR A 19 -19.80 2.86 8.39
C THR A 19 -19.53 1.75 7.38
N VAL A 20 -19.92 0.53 7.72
CA VAL A 20 -19.86 -0.62 6.82
C VAL A 20 -21.27 -1.04 6.45
N ASN A 21 -21.61 -0.95 5.16
CA ASN A 21 -22.79 -1.61 4.60
C ASN A 21 -22.42 -3.02 4.15
N GLU A 22 -22.80 -4.04 4.92
CA GLU A 22 -22.47 -5.43 4.65
C GLU A 22 -22.94 -5.90 3.26
N THR A 23 -24.19 -5.60 2.89
CA THR A 23 -24.74 -5.98 1.58
C THR A 23 -23.96 -5.35 0.44
N GLN A 24 -23.59 -4.06 0.58
CA GLN A 24 -22.80 -3.38 -0.44
C GLN A 24 -21.37 -3.92 -0.49
N ALA A 25 -20.79 -4.34 0.64
CA ALA A 25 -19.43 -4.90 0.66
C ALA A 25 -19.35 -6.23 -0.14
N VAL A 26 -20.37 -7.08 0.01
CA VAL A 26 -20.51 -8.31 -0.78
C VAL A 26 -20.67 -7.98 -2.27
N GLN A 27 -21.49 -6.97 -2.59
CA GLN A 27 -21.70 -6.56 -3.98
C GLN A 27 -20.42 -5.95 -4.60
N ASP A 28 -19.73 -5.06 -3.89
CA ASP A 28 -18.46 -4.47 -4.34
C ASP A 28 -17.38 -5.54 -4.56
N ALA A 29 -17.31 -6.55 -3.68
CA ALA A 29 -16.40 -7.68 -3.85
C ALA A 29 -16.73 -8.51 -5.11
N LYS A 30 -18.02 -8.77 -5.34
CA LYS A 30 -18.50 -9.46 -6.53
C LYS A 30 -18.22 -8.64 -7.80
N ASP A 31 -18.47 -7.34 -7.78
CA ASP A 31 -18.19 -6.43 -8.89
C ASP A 31 -16.69 -6.43 -9.26
N ILE A 32 -15.79 -6.41 -8.27
CA ILE A 32 -14.34 -6.51 -8.51
C ILE A 32 -13.97 -7.87 -9.11
N TYR A 33 -14.56 -8.96 -8.60
CA TYR A 33 -14.29 -10.30 -9.10
C TYR A 33 -14.73 -10.46 -10.56
N GLU A 34 -15.94 -10.00 -10.88
CA GLU A 34 -16.49 -10.02 -12.24
C GLU A 34 -15.71 -9.11 -13.20
N ALA A 35 -15.18 -7.99 -12.69
CA ALA A 35 -14.35 -7.04 -13.43
C ALA A 35 -12.91 -7.51 -13.68
N GLY A 36 -12.46 -8.61 -13.08
CA GLY A 36 -11.11 -9.14 -13.25
C GLY A 36 -11.16 -10.64 -13.54
N GLU A 37 -10.92 -11.46 -12.53
CA GLU A 37 -10.71 -12.91 -12.68
C GLU A 37 -11.84 -13.68 -13.39
N ALA A 38 -13.08 -13.17 -13.40
CA ALA A 38 -14.19 -13.87 -14.05
C ALA A 38 -14.29 -13.64 -15.57
N CYS A 39 -13.50 -12.72 -16.16
CA CYS A 39 -13.55 -12.42 -17.59
C CYS A 39 -12.14 -12.36 -18.22
N TRP A 40 -12.10 -12.31 -19.55
CA TRP A 40 -10.84 -12.09 -20.27
C TRP A 40 -10.61 -10.57 -20.43
N GLY A 41 -9.55 -10.08 -19.79
CA GLY A 41 -9.28 -8.65 -19.65
C GLY A 41 -9.81 -8.12 -18.31
N THR A 42 -9.63 -6.82 -18.07
CA THR A 42 -9.92 -6.22 -16.76
C THR A 42 -10.69 -4.92 -16.93
N ASP A 43 -11.83 -4.78 -16.27
CA ASP A 43 -12.53 -3.51 -16.13
C ASP A 43 -11.90 -2.70 -14.99
N GLU A 44 -10.88 -1.92 -15.33
CA GLU A 44 -10.12 -1.17 -14.33
C GLU A 44 -10.91 0.04 -13.79
N VAL A 45 -12.03 0.41 -14.43
CA VAL A 45 -12.94 1.45 -13.92
C VAL A 45 -13.66 0.93 -12.69
N LYS A 46 -14.08 -0.33 -12.67
CA LYS A 46 -14.70 -0.95 -11.49
C LYS A 46 -13.76 -0.95 -10.28
N PHE A 47 -12.51 -1.39 -10.47
CA PHE A 47 -11.47 -1.31 -9.44
C PHE A 47 -11.30 0.12 -8.91
N LEU A 48 -11.23 1.12 -9.81
CA LEU A 48 -11.13 2.53 -9.40
C LEU A 48 -12.34 2.96 -8.56
N THR A 49 -13.56 2.70 -9.02
CA THR A 49 -14.79 3.17 -8.36
C THR A 49 -14.98 2.59 -6.97
N VAL A 50 -14.50 1.36 -6.72
CA VAL A 50 -14.54 0.77 -5.38
C VAL A 50 -13.34 1.24 -4.55
N LEU A 51 -12.11 1.01 -5.03
CA LEU A 51 -10.90 1.21 -4.24
C LEU A 51 -10.59 2.67 -3.91
N CYS A 52 -11.02 3.63 -4.74
CA CYS A 52 -10.75 5.06 -4.52
C CYS A 52 -11.86 5.79 -3.75
N VAL A 53 -13.09 5.26 -3.69
CA VAL A 53 -14.26 5.99 -3.19
C VAL A 53 -14.73 5.47 -1.83
N ARG A 54 -14.72 4.16 -1.61
CA ARG A 54 -15.24 3.57 -0.36
C ARG A 54 -14.36 3.89 0.85
N ASN A 55 -14.96 4.00 2.03
CA ASN A 55 -14.19 4.22 3.26
C ASN A 55 -13.32 3.00 3.60
N ARG A 56 -12.35 3.19 4.49
CA ARG A 56 -11.37 2.16 4.86
C ARG A 56 -12.03 0.92 5.45
N ASN A 57 -12.93 1.07 6.41
CA ASN A 57 -13.56 -0.06 7.10
C ASN A 57 -14.39 -0.89 6.12
N HIS A 58 -15.11 -0.22 5.22
CA HIS A 58 -15.86 -0.87 4.16
C HIS A 58 -14.93 -1.63 3.20
N LEU A 59 -13.81 -1.06 2.79
CA LEU A 59 -12.86 -1.75 1.90
C LEU A 59 -12.19 -2.96 2.55
N LEU A 60 -11.88 -2.91 3.84
CA LEU A 60 -11.39 -4.10 4.56
C LEU A 60 -12.42 -5.23 4.50
N ARG A 61 -13.71 -4.90 4.68
CA ARG A 61 -14.80 -5.86 4.53
C ARG A 61 -14.94 -6.40 3.10
N VAL A 62 -14.81 -5.53 2.10
CA VAL A 62 -14.78 -5.92 0.68
C VAL A 62 -13.65 -6.91 0.40
N PHE A 63 -12.46 -6.71 0.96
CA PHE A 63 -11.32 -7.62 0.73
C PHE A 63 -11.56 -9.00 1.34
N GLU A 64 -12.21 -9.08 2.51
CA GLU A 64 -12.62 -10.36 3.11
C GLU A 64 -13.65 -11.09 2.26
N GLU A 65 -14.68 -10.38 1.78
CA GLU A 65 -15.70 -10.98 0.91
C GLU A 65 -15.13 -11.38 -0.45
N TYR A 66 -14.21 -10.58 -1.00
CA TYR A 66 -13.51 -10.89 -2.24
C TYR A 66 -12.78 -12.22 -2.12
N GLN A 67 -12.01 -12.41 -1.04
CA GLN A 67 -11.29 -13.65 -0.77
C GLN A 67 -12.22 -14.88 -0.67
N LYS A 68 -13.44 -14.72 -0.15
CA LYS A 68 -14.44 -15.78 -0.09
C LYS A 68 -15.02 -16.12 -1.47
N ILE A 69 -15.21 -15.12 -2.32
CA ILE A 69 -15.80 -15.27 -3.66
C ILE A 69 -14.78 -15.83 -4.66
N SER A 70 -13.58 -15.23 -4.72
CA SER A 70 -12.54 -15.55 -5.70
C SER A 70 -11.63 -16.70 -5.29
N GLY A 71 -11.55 -16.98 -3.98
CA GLY A 71 -10.55 -17.88 -3.43
C GLY A 71 -9.12 -17.30 -3.45
N ARG A 72 -8.93 -16.02 -3.78
CA ARG A 72 -7.61 -15.36 -3.82
C ARG A 72 -7.60 -14.02 -3.08
N ASP A 73 -6.40 -13.64 -2.65
CA ASP A 73 -6.19 -12.31 -2.10
C ASP A 73 -6.30 -11.27 -3.22
N ILE A 74 -6.95 -10.15 -2.94
CA ILE A 74 -7.12 -9.07 -3.92
C ILE A 74 -5.79 -8.56 -4.49
N GLU A 75 -4.69 -8.57 -3.70
CA GLU A 75 -3.37 -8.18 -4.18
C GLU A 75 -2.85 -9.14 -5.24
N ASP A 76 -3.15 -10.44 -5.13
CA ASP A 76 -2.71 -11.43 -6.11
C ASP A 76 -3.53 -11.35 -7.39
N SER A 77 -4.83 -11.05 -7.29
CA SER A 77 -5.67 -10.77 -8.45
C SER A 77 -5.18 -9.52 -9.19
N ILE A 78 -4.86 -8.43 -8.48
CA ILE A 78 -4.31 -7.21 -9.09
C ILE A 78 -3.02 -7.50 -9.86
N LYS A 79 -2.09 -8.29 -9.30
CA LYS A 79 -0.82 -8.66 -9.96
C LYS A 79 -1.00 -9.52 -11.22
N ARG A 80 -2.11 -10.25 -11.31
CA ARG A 80 -2.39 -11.13 -12.47
C ARG A 80 -3.10 -10.38 -13.59
N GLU A 81 -3.98 -9.44 -13.21
CA GLU A 81 -4.85 -8.71 -14.12
C GLU A 81 -4.21 -7.43 -14.66
N MET A 82 -3.31 -6.82 -13.91
CA MET A 82 -2.74 -5.51 -14.24
C MET A 82 -1.22 -5.58 -14.33
N SER A 83 -0.63 -4.55 -14.95
CA SER A 83 0.83 -4.41 -15.02
C SER A 83 1.29 -2.95 -14.92
N GLY A 84 2.57 -2.79 -14.63
CA GLY A 84 3.24 -1.49 -14.58
C GLY A 84 2.62 -0.55 -13.54
N SER A 85 2.57 0.76 -13.85
CA SER A 85 2.15 1.77 -12.86
C SER A 85 0.70 1.62 -12.39
N LEU A 86 -0.16 0.94 -13.16
CA LEU A 86 -1.54 0.69 -12.75
C LEU A 86 -1.62 -0.39 -11.67
N GLU A 87 -0.87 -1.48 -11.84
CA GLU A 87 -0.70 -2.50 -10.81
C GLU A 87 -0.11 -1.88 -9.54
N ASP A 88 0.98 -1.11 -9.68
CA ASP A 88 1.68 -0.47 -8.55
C ASP A 88 0.75 0.41 -7.71
N VAL A 89 -0.10 1.22 -8.34
CA VAL A 89 -0.98 2.15 -7.60
C VAL A 89 -2.10 1.42 -6.88
N PHE A 90 -2.72 0.41 -7.48
CA PHE A 90 -3.77 -0.35 -6.81
C PHE A 90 -3.22 -1.19 -5.67
N LEU A 91 -2.06 -1.83 -5.85
CA LEU A 91 -1.35 -2.50 -4.75
C LEU A 91 -1.01 -1.53 -3.62
N ALA A 92 -0.52 -0.32 -3.95
CA ALA A 92 -0.23 0.69 -2.94
C ALA A 92 -1.49 1.11 -2.16
N ILE A 93 -2.63 1.30 -2.84
CA ILE A 93 -3.92 1.62 -2.19
C ILE A 93 -4.31 0.50 -1.23
N VAL A 94 -4.35 -0.76 -1.68
CA VAL A 94 -4.74 -1.91 -0.86
C VAL A 94 -3.83 -2.04 0.37
N LYS A 95 -2.51 -2.00 0.17
CA LYS A 95 -1.54 -2.10 1.26
C LYS A 95 -1.67 -0.97 2.28
N CYS A 96 -1.87 0.26 1.83
CA CYS A 96 -2.09 1.41 2.71
C CYS A 96 -3.39 1.31 3.51
N LEU A 97 -4.46 0.76 2.93
CA LEU A 97 -5.73 0.53 3.63
C LEU A 97 -5.61 -0.55 4.70
N ARG A 98 -4.88 -1.64 4.40
CA ARG A 98 -4.62 -2.75 5.33
C ARG A 98 -3.71 -2.32 6.47
N ASN A 99 -2.49 -1.92 6.15
CA ASN A 99 -1.47 -1.56 7.12
C ASN A 99 -0.49 -0.56 6.49
N LYS A 100 -0.77 0.74 6.71
CA LYS A 100 0.05 1.84 6.20
C LYS A 100 1.50 1.81 6.72
N PRO A 101 1.77 1.57 8.02
CA PRO A 101 3.14 1.36 8.50
C PRO A 101 3.89 0.23 7.77
N ALA A 102 3.24 -0.92 7.54
CA ALA A 102 3.85 -2.03 6.82
C ALA A 102 4.14 -1.69 5.33
N PHE A 103 3.27 -0.90 4.68
CA PHE A 103 3.55 -0.39 3.35
C PHE A 103 4.83 0.46 3.32
N PHE A 104 5.01 1.39 4.27
CA PHE A 104 6.23 2.20 4.33
C PHE A 104 7.46 1.38 4.70
N ALA A 105 7.33 0.39 5.60
CA ALA A 105 8.40 -0.55 5.92
C ALA A 105 8.87 -1.31 4.67
N GLU A 106 7.95 -1.81 3.84
CA GLU A 106 8.27 -2.47 2.57
C GLU A 106 8.98 -1.53 1.60
N ARG A 107 8.52 -0.28 1.50
CA ARG A 107 9.13 0.74 0.62
C ARG A 107 10.54 1.10 1.07
N LEU A 108 10.78 1.23 2.38
CA LEU A 108 12.11 1.46 2.95
C LEU A 108 13.03 0.29 2.65
N TYR A 109 12.58 -0.93 2.92
CA TYR A 109 13.37 -2.13 2.62
C TYR A 109 13.73 -2.21 1.13
N LYS A 110 12.75 -2.03 0.22
CA LYS A 110 13.01 -2.03 -1.22
C LYS A 110 13.97 -0.90 -1.66
N SER A 111 13.97 0.24 -0.98
CA SER A 111 14.89 1.34 -1.31
C SER A 111 16.35 1.07 -0.91
N MET A 112 16.59 0.18 0.05
CA MET A 112 17.93 -0.13 0.58
C MET A 112 18.39 -1.56 0.27
N LYS A 113 17.53 -2.40 -0.32
CA LYS A 113 17.87 -3.80 -0.64
C LYS A 113 18.68 -3.85 -1.94
N GLY A 114 19.90 -4.36 -1.86
CA GLY A 114 20.72 -4.71 -3.04
C GLY A 114 22.04 -3.96 -3.04
N LEU A 115 22.64 -3.81 -4.23
CA LEU A 115 23.81 -2.96 -4.40
C LEU A 115 23.34 -1.54 -4.71
N GLY A 116 23.52 -0.63 -3.74
CA GLY A 116 23.13 0.76 -3.82
C GLY A 116 21.75 1.04 -3.23
N THR A 117 21.42 2.33 -3.12
CA THR A 117 20.25 2.84 -2.40
C THR A 117 19.43 3.74 -3.32
N THR A 118 18.10 3.64 -3.28
CA THR A 118 17.20 4.61 -3.89
C THR A 118 16.99 5.77 -2.90
N ASP A 119 17.99 6.64 -2.77
CA ASP A 119 18.04 7.70 -1.75
C ASP A 119 16.80 8.60 -1.76
N SER A 120 16.26 8.91 -2.94
CA SER A 120 15.06 9.76 -3.06
C SER A 120 13.82 9.17 -2.39
N VAL A 121 13.72 7.83 -2.29
CA VAL A 121 12.64 7.14 -1.57
C VAL A 121 12.95 7.08 -0.09
N LEU A 122 14.19 6.73 0.27
CA LEU A 122 14.63 6.66 1.66
C LEU A 122 14.44 8.00 2.37
N ILE A 123 15.02 9.08 1.81
CA ILE A 123 14.90 10.44 2.36
C ILE A 123 13.43 10.85 2.48
N ARG A 124 12.63 10.66 1.43
CA ARG A 124 11.23 11.09 1.42
C ARG A 124 10.43 10.41 2.53
N ILE A 125 10.61 9.11 2.74
CA ILE A 125 9.86 8.39 3.77
C ILE A 125 10.39 8.74 5.15
N MET A 126 11.71 8.76 5.36
CA MET A 126 12.30 9.09 6.66
C MET A 126 11.87 10.47 7.14
N VAL A 127 11.93 11.48 6.25
CA VAL A 127 11.51 12.85 6.59
C VAL A 127 9.98 12.94 6.76
N ALA A 128 9.20 12.42 5.81
CA ALA A 128 7.75 12.64 5.83
C ALA A 128 7.00 11.83 6.90
N ARG A 129 7.62 10.78 7.47
CA ARG A 129 7.00 9.89 8.46
C ARG A 129 7.59 9.98 9.86
N ALA A 130 8.73 10.67 10.04
CA ALA A 130 9.45 10.78 11.32
C ALA A 130 8.51 11.13 12.49
N GLU A 131 7.64 12.11 12.32
CA GLU A 131 6.75 12.64 13.36
C GLU A 131 5.31 12.10 13.29
N ILE A 132 5.03 11.10 12.44
CA ILE A 132 3.67 10.61 12.21
C ILE A 132 3.50 9.17 12.74
N ASP A 133 4.29 8.24 12.21
CA ASP A 133 4.12 6.81 12.50
C ASP A 133 5.45 6.02 12.39
N MET A 134 6.59 6.69 12.58
CA MET A 134 7.91 6.05 12.48
C MET A 134 8.08 4.87 13.44
N LEU A 135 7.54 4.94 14.65
CA LEU A 135 7.59 3.83 15.62
C LEU A 135 6.86 2.58 15.11
N ASP A 136 5.69 2.75 14.50
CA ASP A 136 4.93 1.65 13.90
C ASP A 136 5.65 1.09 12.68
N ILE A 137 6.24 1.96 11.85
CA ILE A 137 7.05 1.56 10.69
C ILE A 137 8.25 0.72 11.13
N LYS A 138 8.97 1.12 12.18
CA LYS A 138 10.09 0.36 12.75
C LYS A 138 9.66 -1.02 13.24
N THR A 139 8.48 -1.09 13.86
CA THR A 139 7.90 -2.34 14.37
C THR A 139 7.57 -3.29 13.22
N GLU A 140 6.84 -2.82 12.21
CA GLU A 140 6.49 -3.63 11.03
C GLU A 140 7.73 -4.02 10.21
N PHE A 141 8.73 -3.13 10.09
CA PHE A 141 10.00 -3.44 9.43
C PHE A 141 10.74 -4.58 10.13
N SER A 142 10.86 -4.51 11.46
CA SER A 142 11.54 -5.53 12.26
C SER A 142 10.82 -6.88 12.17
N LYS A 143 9.49 -6.86 12.24
CA LYS A 143 8.63 -8.04 12.08
C LYS A 143 8.77 -8.69 10.70
N ALA A 144 8.83 -7.89 9.63
CA ALA A 144 8.88 -8.40 8.26
C ALA A 144 10.28 -8.88 7.82
N TYR A 145 11.35 -8.25 8.32
CA TYR A 145 12.71 -8.45 7.78
C TYR A 145 13.73 -8.97 8.80
N GLY A 146 13.35 -9.16 10.06
CA GLY A 146 14.21 -9.72 11.10
C GLY A 146 15.42 -8.86 11.47
N LYS A 147 15.42 -7.58 11.06
CA LYS A 147 16.44 -6.57 11.37
C LYS A 147 15.75 -5.26 11.72
N THR A 148 16.32 -4.47 12.62
CA THR A 148 15.78 -3.14 12.90
C THR A 148 16.03 -2.19 11.72
N LEU A 149 15.10 -1.27 11.47
CA LEU A 149 15.26 -0.24 10.44
C LEU A 149 16.56 0.55 10.64
N HIS A 150 16.86 0.92 11.90
CA HIS A 150 18.11 1.59 12.28
C HIS A 150 19.35 0.80 11.85
N SER A 151 19.41 -0.50 12.15
CA SER A 151 20.55 -1.34 11.76
C SER A 151 20.69 -1.46 10.23
N PHE A 152 19.57 -1.44 9.50
CA PHE A 152 19.55 -1.53 8.05
C PHE A 152 20.10 -0.23 7.42
N ILE A 153 19.63 0.93 7.88
CA ILE A 153 20.14 2.24 7.45
C ILE A 153 21.63 2.37 7.75
N ASN A 154 22.08 1.92 8.93
CA ASN A 154 23.48 2.02 9.33
C ASN A 154 24.43 1.23 8.40
N GLY A 155 23.95 0.10 7.87
CA GLY A 155 24.72 -0.73 6.94
C GLY A 155 24.70 -0.23 5.49
N ASP A 156 23.68 0.52 5.09
CA ASP A 156 23.47 0.94 3.69
C ASP A 156 23.87 2.40 3.41
N SER A 157 24.13 3.19 4.45
CA SER A 157 24.49 4.61 4.33
C SER A 157 25.79 4.97 5.07
N SER A 158 26.36 6.14 4.77
CA SER A 158 27.61 6.60 5.40
C SER A 158 27.64 8.12 5.62
N GLY A 159 28.67 8.59 6.34
CA GLY A 159 28.90 10.02 6.57
C GLY A 159 27.79 10.73 7.35
N ASP A 160 27.65 12.03 7.12
CA ASP A 160 26.63 12.86 7.76
C ASP A 160 25.22 12.53 7.27
N TYR A 161 25.10 12.03 6.03
CA TYR A 161 23.86 11.50 5.48
C TYR A 161 23.30 10.36 6.35
N ARG A 162 24.14 9.40 6.74
CA ARG A 162 23.72 8.36 7.70
C ARG A 162 23.31 8.96 9.04
N LYS A 163 24.10 9.88 9.59
CA LYS A 163 23.82 10.45 10.92
C LYS A 163 22.42 11.06 10.98
N ILE A 164 22.05 11.87 9.97
CA ILE A 164 20.72 12.47 9.94
C ILE A 164 19.60 11.45 9.74
N LEU A 165 19.82 10.39 8.94
CA LEU A 165 18.83 9.33 8.78
C LEU A 165 18.62 8.53 10.06
N LEU A 166 19.68 8.25 10.82
CA LEU A 166 19.59 7.56 12.10
C LEU A 166 18.90 8.43 13.16
N GLU A 167 19.17 9.74 13.18
CA GLU A 167 18.46 10.68 14.05
C GLU A 167 16.95 10.70 13.74
N LEU A 168 16.57 10.79 12.45
CA LEU A 168 15.17 10.72 12.02
C LEU A 168 14.52 9.35 12.29
N CYS A 169 15.30 8.27 12.30
CA CYS A 169 14.82 6.95 12.68
C CYS A 169 14.55 6.86 14.19
N GLY A 170 15.27 7.66 15.00
CA GLY A 170 15.30 7.54 16.45
C GLY A 170 15.89 6.21 16.93
N GLU A 171 16.18 6.14 18.24
CA GLU A 171 16.60 4.91 18.93
C GLU A 171 15.57 3.78 18.76
#